data_AF-A0A6P1NCK7-F1
#
_entry.id   AF-A0A6P1NCK7-F1
#
_cell.length_a   1.000
_cell.length_b   1.000
_cell.length_c   1.000
_cell.angle_alpha   90.00
_cell.angle_beta   90.00
_cell.angle_gamma   90.00
#
_symmetry.space_group_name_H-M   'P 1'
#
loop_
_entity.id
_entity.type
_entity.pdbx_description
1 polymer ?
#
loop_
_entity_poly.entity_id
_entity_poly.type
_entity_poly.pdbx_seq_one_letter_code
_entity_poly.pdbx_strand_id
1 'polypeptide(L)'
;MSKLIKTMLCAITLTYCVSARAEISGNEEAIKLLNRLHFSCDNHKKSDCEVAHNLLVKEYQNAFAGDYLAQRDVAAIIWEYYDKKDDVALEEACAWQTLVTQTKSKYKRSTDRLYLNLMCKPFFGVYNASDVPKIEPTVKKLVKAMKEIIGYHITHLVDIDEINFNVERDHDQAHAGLGWDD
;
A
#
# COMPACT_ATOMS: atom_id res chain seq x y z
N MET A 1 -8.07 -23.26 1.01
CA MET A 1 -7.72 -22.05 0.23
C MET A 1 -6.29 -21.61 0.53
N SER A 2 -5.27 -22.35 0.06
CA SER A 2 -3.85 -22.11 0.40
C SER A 2 -2.92 -22.06 -0.85
N LYS A 3 -3.49 -22.16 -2.06
CA LYS A 3 -2.70 -22.25 -3.29
C LYS A 3 -2.29 -20.89 -3.87
N LEU A 4 -3.07 -19.82 -3.67
CA LEU A 4 -2.78 -18.50 -4.25
C LEU A 4 -1.58 -17.79 -3.60
N ILE A 5 -1.37 -17.99 -2.29
CA ILE A 5 -0.25 -17.37 -1.55
C ILE A 5 1.10 -18.03 -1.92
N LYS A 6 1.11 -19.30 -2.33
CA LYS A 6 2.35 -19.99 -2.75
C LYS A 6 2.85 -19.51 -4.11
N THR A 7 1.98 -19.06 -5.01
CA THR A 7 2.38 -18.51 -6.31
C THR A 7 2.91 -17.08 -6.22
N MET A 8 2.53 -16.30 -5.19
CA MET A 8 3.10 -14.96 -4.97
C MET A 8 4.58 -14.99 -4.57
N LEU A 9 5.03 -16.02 -3.83
CA LEU A 9 6.41 -16.09 -3.32
C LEU A 9 7.41 -16.73 -4.28
N CYS A 10 6.98 -17.66 -5.15
CA CYS A 10 7.88 -18.31 -6.11
C CYS A 10 8.22 -17.42 -7.34
N ALA A 11 7.46 -16.36 -7.60
CA ALA A 11 7.77 -15.44 -8.70
C ALA A 11 8.86 -14.41 -8.34
N ILE A 12 9.05 -14.11 -7.06
CA ILE A 12 10.03 -13.12 -6.59
C ILE A 12 11.43 -13.75 -6.44
N THR A 13 11.55 -15.09 -6.42
CA THR A 13 12.83 -15.82 -6.26
C THR A 13 13.55 -16.16 -7.57
N LEU A 14 13.05 -15.72 -8.74
CA LEU A 14 13.60 -16.11 -10.06
C LEU A 14 14.33 -15.01 -10.83
N THR A 15 14.70 -13.89 -10.19
CA THR A 15 15.46 -12.79 -10.84
C THR A 15 16.94 -12.73 -10.42
N TYR A 16 17.48 -13.82 -9.88
CA TYR A 16 18.93 -14.02 -9.80
C TYR A 16 19.46 -14.67 -11.08
N CYS A 17 19.37 -13.95 -12.20
CA CYS A 17 20.18 -14.22 -13.38
C CYS A 17 20.22 -12.98 -14.29
N VAL A 18 21.41 -12.38 -14.34
CA VAL A 18 21.97 -11.65 -15.48
C VAL A 18 21.41 -10.24 -15.73
N SER A 19 22.06 -9.26 -15.11
CA SER A 19 22.80 -8.13 -15.72
C SER A 19 22.39 -7.53 -17.07
N ALA A 20 21.13 -7.65 -17.52
CA ALA A 20 20.66 -7.12 -18.82
C ALA A 20 19.13 -6.89 -18.90
N ARG A 21 18.39 -6.85 -17.77
CA ARG A 21 16.92 -6.72 -17.76
C ARG A 21 16.37 -5.72 -16.73
N ALA A 22 17.18 -4.73 -16.36
CA ALA A 22 16.89 -3.71 -15.35
C ALA A 22 15.82 -2.66 -15.75
N GLU A 23 14.89 -2.99 -16.66
CA GLU A 23 13.83 -2.09 -17.11
C GLU A 23 12.46 -2.78 -17.34
N ILE A 24 12.22 -3.97 -16.78
CA ILE A 24 10.83 -4.31 -16.44
C ILE A 24 10.56 -3.55 -15.15
N SER A 25 10.18 -2.27 -15.30
CA SER A 25 10.17 -1.26 -14.24
C SER A 25 9.40 -1.73 -13.01
N GLY A 26 9.88 -1.47 -11.79
CA GLY A 26 9.13 -1.79 -10.57
C GLY A 26 7.73 -1.16 -10.55
N ASN A 27 7.54 -0.08 -11.30
CA ASN A 27 6.26 0.58 -11.56
C ASN A 27 5.26 -0.34 -12.29
N GLU A 28 5.68 -1.15 -13.26
CA GLU A 28 4.81 -2.13 -13.92
C GLU A 28 4.38 -3.25 -12.98
N GLU A 29 5.28 -3.71 -12.10
CA GLU A 29 4.96 -4.75 -11.12
C GLU A 29 3.99 -4.22 -10.06
N ALA A 30 4.16 -2.97 -9.60
CA ALA A 30 3.19 -2.29 -8.74
C ALA A 30 1.79 -2.26 -9.38
N ILE A 31 1.68 -1.89 -10.67
CA ILE A 31 0.39 -1.91 -11.37
C ILE A 31 -0.20 -3.33 -11.46
N LYS A 32 0.62 -4.35 -11.71
CA LYS A 32 0.15 -5.76 -11.74
C LYS A 32 -0.36 -6.23 -10.39
N LEU A 33 0.21 -5.76 -9.28
CA LEU A 33 -0.28 -6.04 -7.94
C LEU A 33 -1.64 -5.37 -7.71
N LEU A 34 -1.75 -4.08 -8.07
CA LEU A 34 -3.00 -3.32 -7.95
C LEU A 34 -4.16 -3.96 -8.72
N ASN A 35 -3.91 -4.40 -9.96
CA ASN A 35 -4.92 -5.02 -10.83
C ASN A 35 -5.47 -6.37 -10.31
N ARG A 36 -4.91 -6.92 -9.23
CA ARG A 36 -5.46 -8.13 -8.57
C ARG A 36 -6.64 -7.80 -7.65
N LEU A 37 -6.79 -6.54 -7.27
CA LEU A 37 -7.85 -6.06 -6.41
C LEU A 37 -9.07 -5.70 -7.25
N HIS A 38 -10.29 -5.87 -6.72
CA HIS A 38 -11.51 -5.50 -7.42
C HIS A 38 -12.03 -4.09 -7.11
N PHE A 39 -11.68 -3.10 -7.94
CA PHE A 39 -12.13 -1.70 -7.79
C PHE A 39 -13.62 -1.59 -8.16
N SER A 40 -14.47 -1.10 -7.24
CA SER A 40 -15.92 -1.00 -7.43
C SER A 40 -16.42 0.45 -7.36
N CYS A 41 -17.20 0.85 -8.35
CA CYS A 41 -17.85 2.16 -8.40
C CYS A 41 -19.29 2.14 -7.86
N ASP A 42 -19.76 1.04 -7.27
CA ASP A 42 -21.19 0.81 -7.05
C ASP A 42 -21.86 1.84 -6.12
N ASN A 43 -21.09 2.51 -5.27
CA ASN A 43 -21.58 3.52 -4.32
C ASN A 43 -21.10 4.95 -4.62
N HIS A 44 -20.44 5.17 -5.76
CA HIS A 44 -19.77 6.44 -6.08
C HIS A 44 -20.22 6.97 -7.45
N LYS A 45 -20.09 8.29 -7.67
CA LYS A 45 -20.29 8.83 -9.02
C LYS A 45 -19.18 8.31 -9.93
N LYS A 46 -19.53 7.96 -11.17
CA LYS A 46 -18.57 7.45 -12.15
C LYS A 46 -17.36 8.37 -12.35
N SER A 47 -17.58 9.68 -12.41
CA SER A 47 -16.50 10.68 -12.54
C SER A 47 -15.51 10.62 -11.38
N ASP A 48 -16.03 10.50 -10.16
CA ASP A 48 -15.22 10.51 -8.94
C ASP A 48 -14.44 9.18 -8.84
N CYS A 49 -15.06 8.10 -9.29
CA CYS A 49 -14.45 6.77 -9.40
C CYS A 49 -13.28 6.73 -10.40
N GLU A 50 -13.43 7.35 -11.58
CA GLU A 50 -12.35 7.43 -12.59
C GLU A 50 -11.16 8.25 -12.08
N VAL A 51 -11.43 9.38 -11.41
CA VAL A 51 -10.39 10.20 -10.77
C VAL A 51 -9.68 9.41 -9.67
N ALA A 52 -10.43 8.74 -8.80
CA ALA A 52 -9.86 7.94 -7.71
C ALA A 52 -9.03 6.77 -8.23
N HIS A 53 -9.46 6.11 -9.31
CA HIS A 53 -8.70 5.01 -9.92
C HIS A 53 -7.39 5.51 -10.52
N ASN A 54 -7.42 6.61 -11.28
CA ASN A 54 -6.20 7.19 -11.88
C ASN A 54 -5.21 7.66 -10.81
N LEU A 55 -5.72 8.29 -9.75
CA LEU A 55 -4.92 8.67 -8.59
C LEU A 55 -4.32 7.44 -7.91
N LEU A 56 -5.11 6.38 -7.68
CA LEU A 56 -4.64 5.15 -7.05
C LEU A 56 -3.50 4.52 -7.82
N VAL A 57 -3.56 4.43 -9.15
CA VAL A 57 -2.48 3.86 -9.96
C VAL A 57 -1.15 4.56 -9.67
N LYS A 58 -1.15 5.89 -9.66
CA LYS A 58 0.04 6.71 -9.42
C LYS A 58 0.51 6.62 -7.97
N GLU A 59 -0.40 6.76 -7.02
CA GLU A 59 -0.07 6.67 -5.59
C GLU A 59 0.41 5.28 -5.20
N TYR A 60 -0.08 4.21 -5.86
CA TYR A 60 0.39 2.86 -5.60
C TYR A 60 1.85 2.67 -6.03
N GLN A 61 2.26 3.30 -7.13
CA GLN A 61 3.66 3.35 -7.54
C GLN A 61 4.49 4.17 -6.53
N ASN A 62 4.03 5.37 -6.17
CA ASN A 62 4.73 6.22 -5.19
C ASN A 62 4.85 5.56 -3.81
N ALA A 63 3.83 4.85 -3.37
CA ALA A 63 3.84 4.11 -2.10
C ALA A 63 4.92 3.03 -2.09
N PHE A 64 5.07 2.30 -3.20
CA PHE A 64 6.14 1.31 -3.38
C PHE A 64 7.52 1.94 -3.63
N ALA A 65 7.58 3.18 -4.12
CA ALA A 65 8.82 3.97 -4.16
C ALA A 65 9.23 4.50 -2.77
N GLY A 66 8.38 4.29 -1.75
CA GLY A 66 8.66 4.69 -0.37
C GLY A 66 8.17 6.09 -0.02
N ASP A 67 7.11 6.58 -0.67
CA ASP A 67 6.44 7.82 -0.26
C ASP A 67 5.38 7.57 0.83
N TYR A 68 5.48 8.31 1.94
CA TYR A 68 4.59 8.12 3.10
C TYR A 68 3.16 8.59 2.84
N LEU A 69 2.99 9.70 2.12
CA LEU A 69 1.66 10.25 1.85
C LEU A 69 0.92 9.34 0.88
N ALA A 70 1.61 8.86 -0.15
CA ALA A 70 1.13 7.86 -1.08
C ALA A 70 0.70 6.57 -0.37
N GLN A 71 1.50 6.05 0.57
CA GLN A 71 1.13 4.88 1.38
C GLN A 71 -0.20 5.09 2.13
N ARG A 72 -0.41 6.29 2.68
CA ARG A 72 -1.66 6.62 3.39
C ARG A 72 -2.83 6.79 2.42
N ASP A 73 -2.59 7.44 1.30
CA ASP A 73 -3.64 7.75 0.33
C ASP A 73 -4.08 6.48 -0.42
N VAL A 74 -3.15 5.56 -0.73
CA VAL A 74 -3.44 4.20 -1.19
C VAL A 74 -4.35 3.46 -0.20
N ALA A 75 -4.01 3.45 1.10
CA ALA A 75 -4.82 2.78 2.11
C ALA A 75 -6.25 3.33 2.15
N ALA A 76 -6.39 4.67 2.06
CA ALA A 76 -7.68 5.35 2.07
C ALA A 76 -8.51 5.04 0.81
N ILE A 77 -7.91 5.16 -0.38
CA ILE A 77 -8.62 4.93 -1.64
C ILE A 77 -9.05 3.45 -1.74
N ILE A 78 -8.18 2.51 -1.38
CA ILE A 78 -8.56 1.08 -1.37
C ILE A 78 -9.74 0.84 -0.42
N TRP A 79 -9.70 1.40 0.79
CA TRP A 79 -10.78 1.26 1.77
C TRP A 79 -12.11 1.88 1.33
N GLU A 80 -12.07 2.96 0.54
CA GLU A 80 -13.25 3.72 0.11
C GLU A 80 -13.89 3.15 -1.17
N TYR A 81 -13.09 2.69 -2.13
CA TYR A 81 -13.54 2.35 -3.49
C TYR A 81 -13.52 0.84 -3.80
N TYR A 82 -13.08 -0.03 -2.89
CA TYR A 82 -13.15 -1.47 -3.12
C TYR A 82 -14.34 -2.12 -2.40
N ASP A 83 -14.78 -3.27 -2.91
CA ASP A 83 -15.85 -4.04 -2.29
C ASP A 83 -15.48 -4.42 -0.85
N LYS A 84 -16.31 -4.02 0.11
CA LYS A 84 -16.14 -4.35 1.54
C LYS A 84 -16.37 -5.83 1.85
N LYS A 85 -16.72 -6.64 0.85
CA LYS A 85 -16.77 -8.10 0.92
C LYS A 85 -15.53 -8.75 0.30
N ASP A 86 -14.65 -7.97 -0.34
CA ASP A 86 -13.37 -8.45 -0.85
C ASP A 86 -12.33 -8.41 0.28
N ASP A 87 -12.19 -9.54 0.96
CA ASP A 87 -11.21 -9.71 2.03
C ASP A 87 -9.78 -9.35 1.56
N VAL A 88 -9.45 -9.54 0.27
CA VAL A 88 -8.11 -9.22 -0.27
C VAL A 88 -7.89 -7.71 -0.29
N ALA A 89 -8.87 -6.95 -0.77
CA ALA A 89 -8.78 -5.49 -0.78
C ALA A 89 -8.73 -4.90 0.64
N LEU A 90 -9.51 -5.48 1.56
CA LEU A 90 -9.48 -5.08 2.97
C LEU A 90 -8.14 -5.43 3.64
N GLU A 91 -7.55 -6.60 3.36
CA GLU A 91 -6.22 -6.98 3.83
C GLU A 91 -5.14 -6.02 3.30
N GLU A 92 -5.25 -5.64 2.02
CA GLU A 92 -4.33 -4.69 1.36
C GLU A 92 -4.40 -3.29 1.99
N ALA A 93 -5.59 -2.71 2.14
CA ALA A 93 -5.77 -1.42 2.82
C ALA A 93 -5.23 -1.47 4.26
N CYS A 94 -5.54 -2.54 4.99
CA CYS A 94 -5.03 -2.76 6.34
C CYS A 94 -3.49 -2.86 6.38
N ALA A 95 -2.87 -3.52 5.41
CA ALA A 95 -1.42 -3.65 5.32
C ALA A 95 -0.73 -2.30 5.02
N TRP A 96 -1.25 -1.51 4.08
CA TRP A 96 -0.74 -0.16 3.83
C TRP A 96 -0.87 0.73 5.06
N GLN A 97 -2.03 0.75 5.71
CA GLN A 97 -2.22 1.52 6.93
C GLN A 97 -1.33 1.03 8.09
N THR A 98 -1.01 -0.26 8.12
CA THR A 98 -0.01 -0.82 9.04
C THR A 98 1.38 -0.28 8.76
N LEU A 99 1.81 -0.16 7.50
CA LEU A 99 3.08 0.48 7.14
C LEU A 99 3.12 1.95 7.57
N VAL A 100 2.06 2.71 7.27
CA VAL A 100 1.89 4.12 7.67
C VAL A 100 2.02 4.29 9.18
N THR A 101 1.43 3.38 9.97
CA THR A 101 1.55 3.47 11.44
C THR A 101 2.88 2.97 12.00
N GLN A 102 3.62 2.15 11.26
CA GLN A 102 4.95 1.67 11.66
C GLN A 102 6.09 2.54 11.15
N THR A 103 5.82 3.46 10.23
CA THR A 103 6.85 4.38 9.70
C THR A 103 7.41 5.30 10.78
N LYS A 104 8.67 5.71 10.59
CA LYS A 104 9.37 6.75 11.35
C LYS A 104 9.30 8.12 10.64
N SER A 105 8.50 8.27 9.57
CA SER A 105 8.38 9.56 8.85
C SER A 105 7.93 10.68 9.79
N LYS A 106 8.54 11.86 9.65
CA LYS A 106 8.18 13.08 10.40
C LYS A 106 6.77 13.60 10.06
N TYR A 107 6.18 13.11 8.96
CA TYR A 107 4.84 13.48 8.49
C TYR A 107 3.72 12.63 9.06
N LYS A 108 4.06 11.65 9.89
CA LYS A 108 3.12 10.77 10.59
C LYS A 108 2.05 11.59 11.31
N ARG A 109 0.78 11.24 11.09
CA ARG A 109 -0.35 11.93 11.69
C ARG A 109 -0.86 11.17 12.90
N SER A 110 -1.36 11.91 13.90
CA SER A 110 -1.99 11.32 15.10
C SER A 110 -3.21 10.45 14.75
N THR A 111 -3.88 10.74 13.63
CA THR A 111 -5.04 9.99 13.14
C THR A 111 -4.70 8.66 12.50
N ASP A 112 -3.43 8.39 12.14
CA ASP A 112 -3.05 7.17 11.42
C ASP A 112 -3.40 5.90 12.21
N ARG A 113 -3.28 5.97 13.55
CA ARG A 113 -3.65 4.87 14.44
C ARG A 113 -5.16 4.62 14.48
N LEU A 114 -5.95 5.68 14.42
CA LEU A 114 -7.41 5.56 14.33
C LEU A 114 -7.83 4.90 13.02
N TYR A 115 -7.25 5.32 11.89
CA TYR A 115 -7.51 4.71 10.59
C TYR A 115 -7.09 3.25 10.53
N LEU A 116 -5.95 2.90 11.14
CA LEU A 116 -5.54 1.49 11.29
C LEU A 116 -6.63 0.68 11.99
N ASN A 117 -7.10 1.16 13.14
CA ASN A 117 -8.12 0.46 13.91
C ASN A 117 -9.44 0.31 13.13
N LEU A 118 -9.81 1.30 12.31
CA LEU A 118 -11.01 1.24 11.47
C LEU A 118 -10.87 0.25 10.32
N MET A 119 -9.79 0.37 9.54
CA MET A 119 -9.56 -0.42 8.32
C MET A 119 -9.31 -1.89 8.65
N CYS A 120 -8.55 -2.15 9.71
CA CYS A 120 -8.20 -3.50 10.11
C CYS A 120 -9.19 -4.13 11.09
N LYS A 121 -10.26 -3.43 11.48
CA LYS A 121 -11.30 -3.96 12.38
C LYS A 121 -11.85 -5.34 11.98
N PRO A 122 -12.04 -5.68 10.68
CA PRO A 122 -12.49 -7.01 10.30
C PRO A 122 -11.50 -8.14 10.68
N PHE A 123 -10.22 -7.80 10.79
CA PHE A 123 -9.12 -8.73 11.06
C PHE A 123 -8.70 -8.69 12.53
N PHE A 124 -8.84 -7.54 13.17
CA PHE A 124 -8.67 -7.42 14.60
C PHE A 124 -9.93 -7.93 15.29
N GLY A 125 -9.82 -9.00 16.09
CA GLY A 125 -10.89 -9.37 17.03
C GLY A 125 -11.34 -8.17 17.89
N VAL A 126 -12.39 -8.34 18.70
CA VAL A 126 -12.86 -7.25 19.58
C VAL A 126 -11.72 -6.79 20.52
N TYR A 127 -11.27 -5.55 20.38
CA TYR A 127 -10.24 -4.94 21.22
C TYR A 127 -10.74 -3.66 21.89
N ASN A 128 -10.20 -3.37 23.08
CA ASN A 128 -10.37 -2.08 23.72
C ASN A 128 -9.39 -1.06 23.12
N ALA A 129 -9.72 0.23 23.19
CA ALA A 129 -8.93 1.32 22.59
C ALA A 129 -7.46 1.40 23.07
N SER A 130 -7.14 0.73 24.19
CA SER A 130 -5.82 0.67 24.81
C SER A 130 -4.96 -0.50 24.34
N ASP A 131 -5.54 -1.48 23.64
CA ASP A 131 -4.83 -2.69 23.24
C ASP A 131 -3.98 -2.45 21.98
N VAL A 132 -2.79 -3.06 21.93
CA VAL A 132 -2.00 -3.12 20.70
C VAL A 132 -2.74 -4.06 19.73
N PRO A 133 -3.25 -3.58 18.59
CA PRO A 133 -3.99 -4.42 17.66
C PRO A 133 -3.12 -5.60 17.22
N LYS A 134 -3.62 -6.83 17.42
CA LYS A 134 -2.91 -8.03 17.00
C LYS A 134 -3.11 -8.19 15.49
N ILE A 135 -2.13 -7.75 14.71
CA ILE A 135 -2.12 -7.90 13.25
C ILE A 135 -2.21 -9.37 12.89
N GLU A 136 -3.28 -9.72 12.16
CA GLU A 136 -3.52 -11.06 11.65
C GLU A 136 -2.31 -11.55 10.85
N PRO A 137 -2.01 -12.86 10.87
CA PRO A 137 -0.83 -13.39 10.20
C PRO A 137 -0.79 -13.11 8.69
N THR A 138 -1.93 -12.96 8.03
CA THR A 138 -2.03 -12.62 6.60
C THR A 138 -1.55 -11.20 6.34
N VAL A 139 -2.13 -10.21 7.03
CA VAL A 139 -1.72 -8.81 6.99
C VAL A 139 -0.23 -8.67 7.36
N LYS A 140 0.25 -9.37 8.40
CA LYS A 140 1.66 -9.32 8.80
C LYS A 140 2.61 -9.81 7.70
N LYS A 141 2.23 -10.88 6.98
CA LYS A 141 3.02 -11.40 5.84
C LYS A 141 3.02 -10.41 4.68
N LEU A 142 1.87 -9.80 4.39
CA LEU A 142 1.73 -8.81 3.33
C LEU A 142 2.58 -7.57 3.61
N VAL A 143 2.50 -7.02 4.82
CA VAL A 143 3.35 -5.92 5.30
C VAL A 143 4.83 -6.24 5.13
N LYS A 144 5.25 -7.47 5.49
CA LYS A 144 6.64 -7.88 5.31
C LYS A 144 7.06 -7.88 3.83
N ALA A 145 6.23 -8.45 2.96
CA ALA A 145 6.51 -8.48 1.52
C ALA A 145 6.56 -7.06 0.92
N MET A 146 5.67 -6.17 1.32
CA MET A 146 5.68 -4.77 0.89
C MET A 146 6.98 -4.07 1.31
N LYS A 147 7.44 -4.25 2.55
CA LYS A 147 8.74 -3.71 3.00
C LYS A 147 9.91 -4.24 2.19
N GLU A 148 9.92 -5.53 1.86
CA GLU A 148 10.96 -6.12 1.01
C GLU A 148 10.98 -5.45 -0.37
N ILE A 149 9.82 -5.27 -1.01
CA ILE A 149 9.70 -4.60 -2.32
C ILE A 149 10.19 -3.15 -2.25
N ILE A 150 9.74 -2.38 -1.26
CA ILE A 150 10.16 -0.98 -1.06
C ILE A 150 11.68 -0.91 -0.85
N GLY A 151 12.23 -1.82 -0.05
CA GLY A 151 13.67 -1.89 0.27
C GLY A 151 14.57 -2.26 -0.91
N TYR A 152 14.01 -2.85 -1.97
CA TYR A 152 14.76 -3.07 -3.21
C TYR A 152 14.90 -1.81 -4.07
N HIS A 153 14.14 -0.74 -3.77
CA HIS A 153 14.19 0.55 -4.50
C HIS A 153 14.05 0.42 -6.02
N ILE A 154 13.24 -0.55 -6.48
CA ILE A 154 13.00 -0.84 -7.90
C ILE A 154 11.86 -0.02 -8.51
N THR A 155 11.06 0.62 -7.67
CA THR A 155 9.93 1.48 -8.05
C THR A 155 10.34 2.95 -7.92
N HIS A 156 9.88 3.79 -8.84
CA HIS A 156 10.23 5.20 -8.91
C HIS A 156 8.99 6.09 -8.80
N LEU A 157 9.19 7.28 -8.24
CA LEU A 157 8.13 8.28 -8.10
C LEU A 157 7.58 8.69 -9.48
N VAL A 158 6.28 8.90 -9.53
CA VAL A 158 5.53 9.39 -10.68
C VAL A 158 4.78 10.67 -10.31
N ASP A 159 4.70 11.60 -11.25
CA ASP A 159 4.01 12.87 -11.08
C ASP A 159 2.49 12.68 -11.03
N ILE A 160 1.86 13.41 -10.12
CA ILE A 160 0.40 13.41 -9.93
C ILE A 160 -0.14 14.74 -10.45
N ASP A 161 -0.65 14.72 -11.68
CA ASP A 161 -1.21 15.89 -12.37
C ASP A 161 -2.68 16.14 -11.99
N GLU A 162 -3.37 15.11 -11.46
CA GLU A 162 -4.80 15.10 -11.16
C GLU A 162 -5.17 15.96 -9.94
N ILE A 163 -4.16 16.54 -9.27
CA ILE A 163 -4.28 17.51 -8.19
C ILE A 163 -3.31 18.65 -8.55
N ASN A 164 -3.74 19.91 -8.52
CA ASN A 164 -2.83 21.06 -8.61
C ASN A 164 -1.73 20.92 -7.54
N PHE A 165 -0.57 20.40 -7.95
CA PHE A 165 0.46 19.86 -7.08
C PHE A 165 1.32 20.99 -6.49
N ASN A 166 1.49 21.00 -5.16
CA ASN A 166 2.43 21.88 -4.46
C ASN A 166 3.62 21.04 -3.96
N VAL A 167 4.78 21.30 -4.57
CA VAL A 167 6.10 20.70 -4.30
C VAL A 167 6.52 20.79 -2.81
N GLU A 168 5.98 21.73 -2.03
CA GLU A 168 6.32 21.91 -0.60
C GLU A 168 5.74 20.83 0.35
N ARG A 169 4.76 20.03 -0.09
CA ARG A 169 4.08 19.06 0.80
C ARG A 169 4.90 17.79 1.07
N ASP A 170 5.82 17.42 0.17
CA ASP A 170 6.25 16.02 -0.01
C ASP A 170 7.76 15.77 0.28
N HIS A 171 8.40 16.54 1.16
CA HIS A 171 9.85 16.39 1.49
C HIS A 171 10.22 15.11 2.30
N ASP A 172 9.98 13.90 1.77
CA ASP A 172 10.50 12.63 2.30
C ASP A 172 10.99 11.67 1.18
N GLN A 173 11.97 12.12 0.39
CA GLN A 173 12.56 11.32 -0.71
C GLN A 173 13.37 10.09 -0.25
N ALA A 174 13.31 9.66 1.03
CA ALA A 174 14.23 8.62 1.49
C ALA A 174 13.77 7.66 2.61
N HIS A 175 12.58 7.76 3.22
CA HIS A 175 12.36 6.99 4.48
C HIS A 175 10.97 6.40 4.78
N ALA A 176 10.00 6.33 3.86
CA ALA A 176 8.71 5.73 4.23
C ALA A 176 8.73 4.20 4.28
N GLY A 177 8.44 3.64 5.46
CA GLY A 177 8.08 2.22 5.64
C GLY A 177 9.24 1.27 5.97
N LEU A 178 10.50 1.68 5.80
CA LEU A 178 11.65 0.82 6.09
C LEU A 178 12.10 0.86 7.55
N GLY A 179 11.96 2.00 8.23
CA GLY A 179 12.49 2.17 9.58
C GLY A 179 14.02 2.11 9.57
N TRP A 180 14.68 3.13 10.09
CA TRP A 180 16.08 3.00 10.46
C TRP A 180 16.18 1.95 11.57
N ASP A 181 17.01 0.92 11.39
CA ASP A 181 17.40 0.00 12.47
C ASP A 181 17.91 0.81 13.67
N ASP A 182 17.72 0.26 14.87
CA ASP A 182 18.29 0.81 16.11
C ASP A 182 19.83 0.78 16.10
#